data_AF-A0A9Q3SPM1-F1
#
_entry.id   AF-A0A9Q3SPM1-F1
#
_cell.length_a   1.000
_cell.length_b   1.000
_cell.length_c   1.000
_cell.angle_alpha   90.00
_cell.angle_beta   90.00
_cell.angle_gamma   90.00
#
_symmetry.space_group_name_H-M   'P 1'
#
loop_
_entity.id
_entity.type
_entity.pdbx_description
1 polymer ?
#
loop_
_entity_poly.entity_id
_entity_poly.type
_entity_poly.pdbx_seq_one_letter_code
_entity_poly.pdbx_strand_id
1 'polypeptide(L)'
;MARTGQTPNVNETSMPVRALALPFGLGSALRHAKLFHPHGKILTGTLRRTAEGDIGLPVGSCEVMVRLSTALGLPRRVPDVAGLALRLPPTDRADGAWDMLLASAGRDVVTRCVPLPVLAFETASFSTLMPLQFEGRQWWVRARAVAAPPLPTLDSIVDAVRARPLVFEFEQAEGTGSYLPLAELTLNSVDESGGDLSFDPIRRTPDSVRPGPEWLRSLRARAYLDSRRGRSDT
;
A
#
# COMPACT_ATOMS: atom_id res chain seq x y z
N MET A 1 42.44 -2.31 44.79
CA MET A 1 41.02 -2.33 45.22
C MET A 1 40.48 -0.91 45.09
N ALA A 2 39.39 -0.55 44.42
CA ALA A 2 38.44 -1.20 43.53
C ALA A 2 37.82 -0.06 42.67
N ARG A 3 37.39 -0.37 41.44
CA ARG A 3 36.70 0.54 40.50
C ARG A 3 35.33 0.96 41.05
N THR A 4 34.85 2.16 40.69
CA THR A 4 33.56 2.32 39.98
C THR A 4 33.39 3.73 39.43
N GLY A 5 33.29 3.84 38.10
CA GLY A 5 32.60 4.95 37.45
C GLY A 5 31.10 4.67 37.45
N GLN A 6 30.29 5.71 37.60
CA GLN A 6 28.85 5.65 37.41
C GLN A 6 28.45 6.69 36.35
N THR A 7 27.83 6.18 35.30
CA THR A 7 27.30 6.85 34.11
C THR A 7 26.14 7.80 34.42
N PRO A 8 25.94 8.89 33.65
CA PRO A 8 24.70 9.64 33.71
C PRO A 8 23.54 8.81 33.16
N ASN A 9 22.43 8.91 33.86
CA ASN A 9 21.20 8.16 33.70
C ASN A 9 20.51 8.56 32.38
N VAL A 10 20.44 7.63 31.41
CA VAL A 10 19.59 7.75 30.23
C VAL A 10 18.27 7.06 30.57
N ASN A 11 17.23 7.84 30.87
CA ASN A 11 15.83 7.41 30.73
C ASN A 11 14.88 8.57 31.06
N GLU A 12 14.46 9.32 30.04
CA GLU A 12 13.15 9.98 30.04
C GLU A 12 12.74 10.30 28.60
N THR A 13 12.46 9.26 27.82
CA THR A 13 11.78 9.44 26.52
C THR A 13 10.94 8.20 26.23
N SER A 14 9.77 8.09 26.85
CA SER A 14 8.90 6.91 26.65
C SER A 14 7.40 7.21 26.63
N MET A 15 6.98 8.45 26.33
CA MET A 15 5.56 8.81 26.24
C MET A 15 5.20 9.78 25.09
N PRO A 16 5.67 9.56 23.84
CA PRO A 16 4.83 9.91 22.68
C PRO A 16 4.60 8.73 21.70
N VAL A 17 5.37 7.64 21.79
CA VAL A 17 5.33 6.56 20.79
C VAL A 17 4.13 5.62 20.96
N ARG A 18 3.55 5.52 22.16
CA ARG A 18 2.42 4.63 22.43
C ARG A 18 1.07 5.13 21.91
N ALA A 19 0.87 6.44 21.80
CA ALA A 19 -0.39 7.01 21.32
C ALA A 19 -0.59 6.80 19.80
N LEU A 20 0.50 6.74 19.04
CA LEU A 20 0.49 6.42 17.61
C LEU A 20 0.19 4.94 17.32
N ALA A 21 0.21 4.04 18.32
CA ALA A 21 0.08 2.59 18.11
C ALA A 21 -1.37 2.08 18.12
N LEU A 22 -2.32 2.84 18.65
CA LEU A 22 -3.71 2.42 18.81
C LEU A 22 -4.48 2.18 17.49
N PRO A 23 -4.40 3.05 16.46
CA PRO A 23 -5.03 2.74 15.17
C PRO A 23 -4.36 1.57 14.45
N PHE A 24 -3.06 1.32 14.70
CA PHE A 24 -2.32 0.21 14.09
C PHE A 24 -2.59 -1.14 14.74
N GLY A 25 -2.80 -1.19 16.06
CA GLY A 25 -3.11 -2.41 16.81
C GLY A 25 -4.49 -2.98 16.48
N LEU A 26 -5.51 -2.12 16.44
CA LEU A 26 -6.86 -2.52 16.02
C LEU A 26 -6.88 -2.95 14.55
N GLY A 27 -6.22 -2.20 13.67
CA GLY A 27 -6.14 -2.55 12.24
C GLY A 27 -5.32 -3.80 11.94
N SER A 28 -4.33 -4.15 12.78
CA SER A 28 -3.50 -5.35 12.57
C SER A 28 -4.18 -6.63 13.02
N ALA A 29 -4.94 -6.63 14.12
CA ALA A 29 -5.75 -7.78 14.54
C ALA A 29 -6.88 -8.06 13.53
N LEU A 30 -7.41 -7.02 12.88
CA LEU A 30 -8.39 -7.14 11.80
C LEU A 30 -7.80 -7.71 10.49
N ARG A 31 -6.48 -7.62 10.25
CA ARG A 31 -5.82 -8.23 9.06
C ARG A 31 -5.68 -9.76 9.11
N HIS A 32 -6.06 -10.42 10.21
CA HIS A 32 -5.78 -11.84 10.46
C HIS A 32 -6.84 -12.84 9.95
N ALA A 33 -7.98 -12.38 9.44
CA ALA A 33 -9.00 -13.28 8.92
C ALA A 33 -9.07 -13.19 7.39
N LYS A 34 -9.52 -14.27 6.75
CA LYS A 34 -9.97 -14.37 5.34
C LYS A 34 -11.14 -13.40 5.00
N LEU A 35 -11.22 -12.23 5.64
CA LEU A 35 -12.37 -11.34 5.73
C LEU A 35 -12.10 -9.92 5.24
N PHE A 36 -10.91 -9.61 4.71
CA PHE A 36 -10.66 -8.30 4.09
C PHE A 36 -10.24 -8.45 2.62
N HIS A 37 -11.02 -7.84 1.73
CA HIS A 37 -10.98 -7.95 0.27
C HIS A 37 -11.34 -9.32 -0.33
N PRO A 38 -12.47 -9.98 0.04
CA PRO A 38 -12.95 -11.15 -0.71
C PRO A 38 -13.28 -10.79 -2.17
N HIS A 39 -13.66 -9.54 -2.42
CA HIS A 39 -14.01 -9.03 -3.74
C HIS A 39 -12.94 -8.04 -4.20
N GLY A 40 -12.19 -8.42 -5.23
CA GLY A 40 -11.27 -7.55 -5.93
C GLY A 40 -11.34 -7.81 -7.42
N LYS A 41 -10.99 -6.81 -8.23
CA LYS A 41 -10.83 -6.95 -9.68
C LYS A 41 -9.36 -6.81 -10.01
N ILE A 42 -8.85 -7.75 -10.80
CA ILE A 42 -7.51 -7.67 -11.36
C ILE A 42 -7.61 -6.94 -12.70
N LEU A 43 -6.75 -5.96 -12.88
CA LEU A 43 -6.63 -5.14 -14.08
C LEU A 43 -5.19 -5.15 -14.54
N THR A 44 -4.98 -4.92 -15.82
CA THR A 44 -3.66 -4.74 -16.40
C THR A 44 -3.58 -3.39 -17.10
N GLY A 45 -2.34 -2.93 -17.25
CA GLY A 45 -2.06 -1.66 -17.87
C GLY A 45 -0.59 -1.31 -17.78
N THR A 46 -0.29 -0.04 -17.98
CA THR A 46 1.07 0.48 -17.99
C THR A 46 1.29 1.46 -16.84
N LEU A 47 2.43 1.36 -16.20
CA LEU A 47 2.96 2.37 -15.29
C LEU A 47 4.07 3.11 -16.03
N ARG A 48 3.97 4.43 -16.12
CA ARG A 48 4.98 5.29 -16.72
C ARG A 48 5.59 6.18 -15.65
N ARG A 49 6.89 6.05 -15.40
CA ARG A 49 7.60 6.95 -14.47
C ARG A 49 7.54 8.38 -15.01
N THR A 50 7.18 9.32 -14.14
CA THR A 50 7.13 10.76 -14.44
C THR A 50 8.08 11.58 -13.58
N ALA A 51 8.60 11.00 -12.49
CA ALA A 51 9.71 11.60 -11.74
C ALA A 51 10.96 11.75 -12.61
N GLU A 52 11.68 12.85 -12.43
CA GLU A 52 12.96 13.10 -13.10
C GLU A 52 14.04 12.13 -12.60
N GLY A 53 14.72 11.44 -13.53
CA GLY A 53 15.83 10.53 -13.24
C GLY A 53 15.55 9.52 -12.11
N ASP A 54 16.55 9.31 -11.26
CA ASP A 54 16.52 8.38 -10.12
C ASP A 54 15.96 9.01 -8.83
N ILE A 55 15.19 10.10 -8.94
CA ILE A 55 14.65 10.77 -7.75
C ILE A 55 13.60 9.90 -7.05
N GLY A 56 13.90 9.53 -5.82
CA GLY A 56 12.97 8.85 -4.92
C GLY A 56 12.87 7.36 -5.19
N LEU A 57 11.67 6.79 -5.06
CA LEU A 57 11.51 5.33 -5.13
C LEU A 57 11.90 4.78 -6.51
N PRO A 58 12.48 3.55 -6.56
CA PRO A 58 13.00 2.93 -7.78
C PRO A 58 11.86 2.35 -8.67
N VAL A 59 10.77 3.10 -8.82
CA VAL A 59 9.64 2.72 -9.68
C VAL A 59 9.98 3.10 -11.12
N GLY A 60 10.27 2.09 -11.94
CA GLY A 60 10.46 2.25 -13.39
C GLY A 60 9.16 2.18 -14.18
N SER A 61 9.22 2.53 -15.47
CA SER A 61 8.12 2.31 -16.40
C SER A 61 8.00 0.83 -16.75
N CYS A 62 6.80 0.26 -16.70
CA CYS A 62 6.57 -1.17 -16.93
C CYS A 62 5.12 -1.48 -17.29
N GLU A 63 4.89 -2.68 -17.82
CA GLU A 63 3.59 -3.34 -17.70
C GLU A 63 3.33 -3.67 -16.23
N VAL A 64 2.10 -3.49 -15.78
CA VAL A 64 1.72 -3.64 -14.38
C VAL A 64 0.40 -4.37 -14.24
N MET A 65 0.35 -5.23 -13.22
CA MET A 65 -0.89 -5.84 -12.78
C MET A 65 -1.38 -5.12 -11.52
N VAL A 66 -2.66 -4.79 -11.51
CA VAL A 66 -3.28 -3.98 -10.46
C VAL A 66 -4.48 -4.71 -9.89
N ARG A 67 -4.65 -4.64 -8.57
CA ARG A 67 -5.85 -5.12 -7.89
C ARG A 67 -6.55 -3.95 -7.21
N LEU A 68 -7.78 -3.69 -7.64
CA LEU A 68 -8.70 -2.80 -6.94
C LEU A 68 -9.64 -3.65 -6.08
N SER A 69 -9.89 -3.23 -4.85
CA SER A 69 -10.66 -4.03 -3.87
C SER A 69 -11.33 -3.17 -2.80
N THR A 70 -12.29 -3.74 -2.08
CA THR A 70 -12.98 -3.11 -0.94
C THR A 70 -12.72 -3.91 0.33
N ALA A 71 -12.48 -3.26 1.46
CA ALA A 71 -12.06 -3.94 2.68
C ALA A 71 -13.15 -4.88 3.18
N LEU A 72 -14.36 -4.39 3.42
CA LEU A 72 -15.48 -5.17 3.97
C LEU A 72 -16.45 -5.69 2.89
N GLY A 73 -16.42 -5.14 1.68
CA GLY A 73 -17.36 -5.51 0.62
C GLY A 73 -18.77 -4.96 0.86
N LEU A 74 -18.88 -3.80 1.51
CA LEU A 74 -20.16 -3.26 1.93
C LEU A 74 -21.02 -2.82 0.71
N PRO A 75 -22.35 -2.77 0.85
CA PRO A 75 -23.23 -2.31 -0.21
C PRO A 75 -22.90 -0.88 -0.66
N ARG A 76 -23.21 -0.57 -1.92
CA ARG A 76 -22.89 0.68 -2.66
C ARG A 76 -23.11 2.03 -1.93
N ARG A 77 -23.91 2.08 -0.86
CA ARG A 77 -24.21 3.32 -0.10
C ARG A 77 -23.50 3.43 1.23
N VAL A 78 -22.68 2.44 1.57
CA VAL A 78 -21.94 2.40 2.83
C VAL A 78 -20.46 2.62 2.53
N PRO A 79 -19.81 3.63 3.15
CA PRO A 79 -18.39 3.85 2.96
C PRO A 79 -17.56 2.61 3.32
N ASP A 80 -16.56 2.30 2.50
CA ASP A 80 -15.61 1.20 2.74
C ASP A 80 -14.19 1.67 2.46
N VAL A 81 -13.18 0.98 3.00
CA VAL A 81 -11.78 1.27 2.68
C VAL A 81 -11.45 0.65 1.32
N ALA A 82 -11.10 1.50 0.35
CA ALA A 82 -10.69 1.07 -0.97
C ALA A 82 -9.22 0.65 -0.95
N GLY A 83 -8.89 -0.48 -1.56
CA GLY A 83 -7.53 -0.97 -1.74
C GLY A 83 -7.07 -0.84 -3.20
N LEU A 84 -5.82 -0.42 -3.39
CA LEU A 84 -5.12 -0.35 -4.68
C LEU A 84 -3.76 -1.04 -4.51
N ALA A 85 -3.58 -2.22 -5.10
CA ALA A 85 -2.32 -2.95 -5.07
C ALA A 85 -1.73 -3.06 -6.48
N LEU A 86 -0.42 -2.87 -6.60
CA LEU A 86 0.33 -2.96 -7.85
C LEU A 86 1.35 -4.08 -7.74
N ARG A 87 1.57 -4.82 -8.82
CA ARG A 87 2.68 -5.75 -8.98
C ARG A 87 3.59 -5.23 -10.08
N LEU A 88 4.78 -4.80 -9.67
CA LEU A 88 5.83 -4.28 -10.51
C LEU A 88 6.89 -5.37 -10.76
N PRO A 89 7.65 -5.28 -11.87
CA PRO A 89 8.84 -6.10 -12.06
C PRO A 89 9.84 -5.85 -10.91
N PRO A 90 10.71 -6.83 -10.62
CA PRO A 90 11.73 -6.64 -9.61
C PRO A 90 12.74 -5.60 -10.05
N THR A 91 13.23 -4.79 -9.12
CA THR A 91 14.31 -3.82 -9.38
C THR A 91 15.69 -4.42 -9.12
N ASP A 92 15.83 -5.32 -8.15
CA ASP A 92 17.12 -5.86 -7.70
C ASP A 92 17.09 -7.33 -7.25
N ARG A 93 16.00 -8.04 -7.55
CA ARG A 93 15.81 -9.46 -7.19
C ARG A 93 15.49 -10.27 -8.44
N ALA A 94 16.44 -11.09 -8.90
CA ALA A 94 16.38 -11.79 -10.21
C ALA A 94 15.05 -12.50 -10.51
N ASP A 95 14.42 -13.13 -9.50
CA ASP A 95 13.16 -13.87 -9.66
C ASP A 95 12.00 -13.26 -8.82
N GLY A 96 12.16 -12.00 -8.41
CA GLY A 96 11.21 -11.32 -7.52
C GLY A 96 10.06 -10.63 -8.26
N ALA A 97 9.03 -10.25 -7.51
CA ALA A 97 8.09 -9.21 -7.92
C ALA A 97 8.07 -8.15 -6.82
N TRP A 98 7.69 -6.92 -7.15
CA TRP A 98 7.46 -5.88 -6.15
C TRP A 98 5.96 -5.59 -6.05
N ASP A 99 5.37 -6.02 -4.95
CA ASP A 99 4.00 -5.71 -4.59
C ASP A 99 3.95 -4.42 -3.75
N MET A 100 3.38 -3.35 -4.31
CA MET A 100 3.13 -2.10 -3.61
C MET A 100 1.65 -2.01 -3.27
N LEU A 101 1.32 -1.91 -1.97
CA LEU A 101 -0.06 -1.85 -1.50
C LEU A 101 -0.40 -0.46 -0.98
N LEU A 102 -1.51 0.07 -1.45
CA LEU A 102 -2.10 1.31 -0.98
C LEU A 102 -3.56 1.07 -0.56
N ALA A 103 -4.04 1.93 0.34
CA ALA A 103 -5.43 1.97 0.75
C ALA A 103 -5.92 3.43 0.81
N SER A 104 -7.23 3.64 0.69
CA SER A 104 -7.83 4.96 0.87
C SER A 104 -7.51 5.49 2.26
N ALA A 105 -6.98 6.71 2.31
CA ALA A 105 -6.37 7.30 3.49
C ALA A 105 -6.50 8.83 3.49
N GLY A 106 -6.08 9.44 4.60
CA GLY A 106 -5.93 10.88 4.67
C GLY A 106 -4.91 11.43 3.66
N ARG A 107 -5.01 12.72 3.36
CA ARG A 107 -4.24 13.38 2.29
C ARG A 107 -2.96 14.05 2.79
N ASP A 108 -2.88 14.31 4.09
CA ASP A 108 -1.86 15.16 4.70
C ASP A 108 -0.76 14.33 5.37
N VAL A 109 0.35 14.99 5.72
CA VAL A 109 1.53 14.38 6.36
C VAL A 109 1.17 13.53 7.58
N VAL A 110 0.18 13.97 8.36
CA VAL A 110 -0.28 13.29 9.58
C VAL A 110 -1.31 12.20 9.28
N THR A 111 -2.22 12.43 8.33
CA THR A 111 -3.39 11.57 8.11
C THR A 111 -3.18 10.50 7.04
N ARG A 112 -2.10 10.59 6.25
CA ARG A 112 -1.74 9.59 5.22
C ARG A 112 -1.44 8.18 5.76
N CYS A 113 -1.27 8.03 7.07
CA CYS A 113 -1.15 6.72 7.73
C CYS A 113 -2.48 6.17 8.27
N VAL A 114 -3.56 6.95 8.18
CA VAL A 114 -4.89 6.61 8.71
C VAL A 114 -5.78 6.16 7.55
N PRO A 115 -6.25 4.89 7.54
CA PRO A 115 -7.23 4.44 6.57
C PRO A 115 -8.53 5.24 6.71
N LEU A 116 -9.08 5.71 5.60
CA LEU A 116 -10.34 6.44 5.56
C LEU A 116 -11.31 5.73 4.61
N PRO A 117 -12.54 5.45 5.05
CA PRO A 117 -13.55 4.86 4.18
C PRO A 117 -14.03 5.89 3.16
N VAL A 118 -14.34 5.42 1.96
CA VAL A 118 -14.79 6.22 0.83
C VAL A 118 -16.08 5.64 0.26
N LEU A 119 -16.92 6.51 -0.32
CA LEU A 119 -18.13 6.08 -1.03
C LEU A 119 -17.83 5.63 -2.46
N ALA A 120 -16.73 6.09 -3.05
CA ALA A 120 -16.39 5.83 -4.45
C ALA A 120 -14.88 5.97 -4.71
N PHE A 121 -14.35 5.15 -5.61
CA PHE A 121 -12.90 5.01 -5.86
C PHE A 121 -12.28 6.26 -6.50
N GLU A 122 -13.02 6.99 -7.32
CA GLU A 122 -12.54 8.21 -8.00
C GLU A 122 -12.28 9.37 -7.03
N THR A 123 -12.91 9.35 -5.85
CA THR A 123 -12.74 10.39 -4.82
C THR A 123 -11.60 10.07 -3.83
N ALA A 124 -11.13 8.82 -3.85
CA ALA A 124 -10.17 8.32 -2.89
C ALA A 124 -8.77 8.91 -3.10
N SER A 125 -8.12 9.23 -1.98
CA SER A 125 -6.66 9.39 -1.94
C SER A 125 -6.09 8.12 -1.35
N PHE A 126 -5.29 7.39 -2.14
CA PHE A 126 -4.65 6.17 -1.68
C PHE A 126 -3.30 6.49 -1.07
N SER A 127 -2.89 5.77 -0.02
CA SER A 127 -1.55 5.84 0.55
C SER A 127 -1.02 4.46 0.92
N THR A 128 0.31 4.30 0.94
CA THR A 128 0.99 3.11 1.46
C THR A 128 0.73 2.86 2.95
N LEU A 129 0.09 3.81 3.66
CA LEU A 129 -0.19 3.83 5.10
C LEU A 129 1.04 3.76 6.02
N MET A 130 2.21 3.50 5.44
CA MET A 130 3.48 3.38 6.10
C MET A 130 4.59 3.84 5.13
N PRO A 131 5.72 4.35 5.64
CA PRO A 131 6.82 4.76 4.80
C PRO A 131 7.54 3.54 4.20
N LEU A 132 8.04 3.69 2.99
CA LEU A 132 8.98 2.80 2.32
C LEU A 132 10.38 3.36 2.50
N GLN A 133 11.27 2.59 3.11
CA GLN A 133 12.68 2.94 3.26
C GLN A 133 13.41 2.63 1.97
N PHE A 134 14.11 3.61 1.41
CA PHE A 134 14.93 3.46 0.22
C PHE A 134 16.09 4.47 0.30
N GLU A 135 17.32 4.00 0.07
CA GLU A 135 18.55 4.81 0.15
C GLU A 135 18.67 5.63 1.45
N GLY A 136 18.33 5.02 2.59
CA GLY A 136 18.40 5.66 3.90
C GLY A 136 17.30 6.70 4.18
N ARG A 137 16.37 6.91 3.25
CA ARG A 137 15.27 7.89 3.33
C ARG A 137 13.93 7.19 3.50
N GLN A 138 12.94 7.90 4.03
CA GLN A 138 11.56 7.40 4.17
C GLN A 138 10.66 8.02 3.12
N TRP A 139 10.02 7.19 2.30
CA TRP A 139 9.17 7.62 1.20
C TRP A 139 7.72 7.22 1.42
N TRP A 140 6.80 8.13 1.17
CA TRP A 140 5.37 7.89 1.17
C TRP A 140 4.87 7.94 -0.25
N VAL A 141 4.03 6.98 -0.66
CA VAL A 141 3.36 7.04 -1.96
C VAL A 141 1.92 7.45 -1.77
N ARG A 142 1.43 8.30 -2.67
CA ARG A 142 0.02 8.64 -2.83
C ARG A 142 -0.43 8.29 -4.24
N ALA A 143 -1.66 7.82 -4.39
CA ALA A 143 -2.29 7.69 -5.70
C ALA A 143 -3.70 8.28 -5.72
N ARG A 144 -4.12 8.85 -6.86
CA ARG A 144 -5.46 9.41 -7.08
C ARG A 144 -5.90 9.18 -8.52
N ALA A 145 -7.18 8.92 -8.73
CA ALA A 145 -7.75 8.82 -10.07
C ALA A 145 -7.78 10.20 -10.74
N VAL A 146 -7.54 10.25 -12.05
CA VAL A 146 -7.52 11.48 -12.84
C VAL A 146 -8.68 11.48 -13.83
N ALA A 147 -9.50 12.54 -13.78
CA ALA A 147 -10.65 12.73 -14.67
C ALA A 147 -11.53 11.47 -14.84
N ALA A 148 -11.64 10.68 -13.76
CA ALA A 148 -12.36 9.42 -13.79
C ALA A 148 -13.89 9.66 -13.77
N PRO A 149 -14.68 8.77 -14.41
CA PRO A 149 -16.13 8.77 -14.21
C PRO A 149 -16.46 8.39 -12.75
N PRO A 150 -17.73 8.43 -12.34
CA PRO A 150 -18.14 7.89 -11.05
C PRO A 150 -17.79 6.39 -10.93
N LEU A 151 -17.06 5.99 -9.88
CA LEU A 151 -16.62 4.62 -9.61
C LEU A 151 -17.08 4.14 -8.22
N PRO A 152 -18.40 4.06 -7.95
CA PRO A 152 -18.91 3.67 -6.63
C PRO A 152 -18.72 2.19 -6.29
N THR A 153 -18.41 1.33 -7.27
CA THR A 153 -18.28 -0.12 -7.09
C THR A 153 -17.15 -0.71 -7.93
N LEU A 154 -16.71 -1.92 -7.61
CA LEU A 154 -15.73 -2.64 -8.42
C LEU A 154 -16.23 -2.92 -9.85
N ASP A 155 -17.52 -3.17 -10.03
CA ASP A 155 -18.07 -3.39 -11.37
C ASP A 155 -18.09 -2.09 -12.19
N SER A 156 -18.35 -0.93 -11.56
CA SER A 156 -18.21 0.36 -12.27
C SER A 156 -16.79 0.65 -12.73
N ILE A 157 -15.77 0.11 -12.05
CA ILE A 157 -14.37 0.18 -12.50
C ILE A 157 -14.16 -0.69 -13.73
N VAL A 158 -14.70 -1.91 -13.73
CA VAL A 158 -14.64 -2.82 -14.89
C VAL A 158 -15.31 -2.19 -16.10
N ASP A 159 -16.51 -1.64 -15.93
CA ASP A 159 -17.24 -0.96 -17.00
C ASP A 159 -16.48 0.26 -17.52
N ALA A 160 -15.91 1.06 -16.62
CA ALA A 160 -15.11 2.24 -16.99
C ALA A 160 -13.89 1.85 -17.83
N VAL A 161 -13.11 0.85 -17.40
CA VAL A 161 -11.89 0.39 -18.09
C VAL A 161 -12.23 -0.21 -19.46
N ARG A 162 -13.33 -0.96 -19.56
CA ARG A 162 -13.82 -1.49 -20.85
C ARG A 162 -14.22 -0.39 -21.83
N ALA A 163 -14.73 0.73 -21.32
CA ALA A 163 -15.12 1.87 -22.16
C ALA A 163 -13.92 2.74 -22.57
N ARG A 164 -12.99 3.00 -21.64
CA ARG A 164 -11.80 3.85 -21.85
C ARG A 164 -10.73 3.57 -20.79
N PRO A 165 -9.45 3.85 -21.10
CA PRO A 165 -8.42 3.73 -20.08
C PRO A 165 -8.71 4.60 -18.85
N LEU A 166 -8.51 4.00 -17.66
CA LEU A 166 -8.63 4.68 -16.38
C LEU A 166 -7.22 5.07 -15.90
N VAL A 167 -7.04 6.33 -15.54
CA VAL A 167 -5.72 6.89 -15.20
C VAL A 167 -5.64 7.19 -13.70
N PHE A 168 -4.52 6.83 -13.08
CA PHE A 168 -4.14 7.24 -11.73
C PHE A 168 -2.79 7.95 -11.75
N GLU A 169 -2.70 9.07 -11.07
CA GLU A 169 -1.43 9.73 -10.78
C GLU A 169 -0.85 9.19 -9.48
N PHE A 170 0.45 8.91 -9.51
CA PHE A 170 1.25 8.53 -8.35
C PHE A 170 2.21 9.66 -8.00
N GLU A 171 2.25 9.99 -6.73
CA GLU A 171 3.15 10.98 -6.16
C GLU A 171 3.93 10.34 -5.00
N GLN A 172 5.08 10.91 -4.68
CA GLN A 172 5.94 10.49 -3.59
C GLN A 172 6.34 11.67 -2.70
N ALA A 173 6.50 11.43 -1.40
CA ALA A 173 6.99 12.42 -0.44
C ALA A 173 8.08 11.81 0.44
N GLU A 174 9.23 12.48 0.54
CA GLU A 174 10.27 12.12 1.50
C GLU A 174 9.93 12.68 2.88
N GLY A 175 9.93 11.83 3.91
CA GLY A 175 9.68 12.25 5.29
C GLY A 175 8.36 13.01 5.37
N THR A 176 8.40 14.23 5.92
CA THR A 176 7.25 15.14 6.01
C THR A 176 7.18 16.16 4.87
N GLY A 177 7.97 15.99 3.82
CA GLY A 177 8.03 16.89 2.68
C GLY A 177 6.75 16.86 1.83
N SER A 178 6.72 17.77 0.86
CA SER A 178 5.64 17.85 -0.13
C SER A 178 5.66 16.64 -1.07
N TYR A 179 4.48 16.32 -1.61
CA TYR A 179 4.36 15.33 -2.67
C TYR A 179 4.93 15.87 -3.99
N LEU A 180 5.76 15.06 -4.62
CA LEU A 180 6.33 15.25 -5.94
C LEU A 180 5.84 14.13 -6.87
N PRO A 181 5.82 14.33 -8.20
CA PRO A 181 5.46 13.27 -9.14
C PRO A 181 6.32 12.00 -8.95
N LEU A 182 5.71 10.83 -9.17
CA LEU A 182 6.39 9.54 -9.22
C LEU A 182 6.13 8.86 -10.56
N ALA A 183 4.86 8.58 -10.86
CA ALA A 183 4.46 7.84 -12.04
C ALA A 183 3.00 8.13 -12.41
N GLU A 184 2.60 7.69 -13.59
CA GLU A 184 1.23 7.65 -14.07
C GLU A 184 0.88 6.20 -14.40
N LEU A 185 -0.23 5.72 -13.86
CA LEU A 185 -0.79 4.40 -14.13
C LEU A 185 -1.95 4.54 -15.10
N THR A 186 -1.92 3.81 -16.20
CA THR A 186 -3.02 3.70 -17.15
C THR A 186 -3.54 2.27 -17.17
N LEU A 187 -4.75 2.04 -16.67
CA LEU A 187 -5.43 0.74 -16.69
C LEU A 187 -6.29 0.64 -17.95
N ASN A 188 -6.10 -0.42 -18.74
CA ASN A 188 -6.73 -0.56 -20.05
C ASN A 188 -7.39 -1.92 -20.29
N SER A 189 -7.19 -2.89 -19.38
CA SER A 189 -7.81 -4.21 -19.50
C SER A 189 -8.15 -4.79 -18.13
N VAL A 190 -9.10 -5.72 -18.12
CA VAL A 190 -9.54 -6.49 -16.96
C VAL A 190 -9.06 -7.92 -17.15
N ASP A 191 -8.43 -8.48 -16.14
CA ASP A 191 -8.01 -9.89 -16.17
C ASP A 191 -9.21 -10.79 -15.84
N GLU A 192 -9.68 -11.52 -16.84
CA GLU A 192 -10.83 -12.42 -16.76
C GLU A 192 -10.45 -13.87 -16.41
N SER A 193 -9.15 -14.15 -16.22
CA SER A 193 -8.66 -15.51 -15.94
C SER A 193 -9.14 -16.08 -14.60
N GLY A 194 -9.70 -15.24 -13.72
CA GLY A 194 -10.26 -15.66 -12.43
C GLY A 194 -9.22 -16.18 -11.42
N GLY A 195 -7.93 -16.05 -11.73
CA GLY A 195 -6.85 -16.44 -10.83
C GLY A 195 -6.84 -15.56 -9.57
N ASP A 196 -6.79 -16.19 -8.39
CA ASP A 196 -6.55 -15.46 -7.14
C ASP A 196 -5.08 -15.02 -7.08
N LEU A 197 -4.79 -13.87 -7.67
CA LEU A 197 -3.48 -13.26 -7.55
C LEU A 197 -3.32 -12.67 -6.15
N SER A 198 -2.70 -13.44 -5.26
CA SER A 198 -2.29 -12.94 -3.95
C SER A 198 -1.22 -11.85 -4.11
N PHE A 199 -1.41 -10.70 -3.46
CA PHE A 199 -0.39 -9.66 -3.29
C PHE A 199 0.22 -9.76 -1.88
N ASP A 200 1.54 -9.69 -1.76
CA ASP A 200 2.28 -9.86 -0.49
C ASP A 200 3.43 -8.83 -0.38
N PRO A 201 3.21 -7.66 0.23
CA PRO A 201 4.21 -6.60 0.35
C PRO A 201 5.34 -6.92 1.35
N ILE A 202 5.42 -8.15 1.87
CA ILE A 202 6.49 -8.56 2.77
C ILE A 202 7.43 -9.52 2.04
N ARG A 203 6.86 -10.44 1.25
CA ARG A 203 7.64 -11.38 0.44
C ARG A 203 8.05 -10.81 -0.91
N ARG A 204 7.20 -9.96 -1.48
CA ARG A 204 7.38 -9.38 -2.80
C ARG A 204 7.75 -7.92 -2.63
N THR A 205 8.95 -7.70 -2.09
CA THR A 205 9.56 -6.37 -2.01
C THR A 205 11.03 -6.49 -2.39
N PRO A 206 11.55 -5.55 -3.20
CA PRO A 206 12.98 -5.43 -3.51
C PRO A 206 13.85 -5.38 -2.25
N ASP A 207 15.09 -5.83 -2.32
CA ASP A 207 16.00 -5.80 -1.16
C ASP A 207 16.39 -4.36 -0.78
N SER A 208 16.43 -3.47 -1.78
CA SER A 208 16.66 -2.03 -1.66
C SER A 208 15.50 -1.26 -1.03
N VAL A 209 14.27 -1.79 -1.06
CA VAL A 209 13.08 -1.11 -0.55
C VAL A 209 12.54 -1.85 0.67
N ARG A 210 12.34 -1.18 1.81
CA ARG A 210 11.85 -1.83 3.04
C ARG A 210 10.64 -1.13 3.62
N PRO A 211 9.48 -1.78 3.76
CA PRO A 211 8.34 -1.18 4.46
C PRO A 211 8.70 -0.90 5.92
N GLY A 212 8.54 0.34 6.36
CA GLY A 212 8.82 0.74 7.74
C GLY A 212 7.56 0.84 8.60
N PRO A 213 7.68 0.78 9.94
CA PRO A 213 8.87 0.46 10.74
C PRO A 213 9.04 -1.06 10.99
N GLU A 214 10.25 -1.50 11.34
CA GLU A 214 10.64 -2.92 11.52
C GLU A 214 9.76 -3.70 12.52
N TRP A 215 9.19 -3.01 13.53
CA TRP A 215 8.28 -3.64 14.49
C TRP A 215 6.94 -4.05 13.86
N LEU A 216 6.46 -3.33 12.84
CA LEU A 216 5.27 -3.69 12.07
C LEU A 216 5.55 -4.87 11.14
N ARG A 217 6.78 -4.99 10.61
CA ARG A 217 7.22 -6.22 9.92
C ARG A 217 7.19 -7.43 10.85
N SER A 218 7.69 -7.29 12.07
CA SER A 218 7.69 -8.35 13.09
C SER A 218 6.28 -8.80 13.49
N LEU A 219 5.34 -7.85 13.57
CA LEU A 219 3.93 -8.13 13.88
C LEU A 219 3.21 -8.79 12.70
N ARG A 220 3.55 -8.40 11.45
CA ARG A 220 2.97 -9.00 10.23
C ARG A 220 3.60 -10.33 9.82
N ALA A 221 4.89 -10.56 10.10
CA ALA A 221 5.55 -11.84 9.85
C ALA A 221 4.90 -12.98 10.66
N ARG A 222 4.49 -12.67 11.90
CA ARG A 222 3.68 -13.57 12.75
C ARG A 222 2.28 -13.79 12.16
N ALA A 223 1.64 -12.76 11.63
CA ALA A 223 0.32 -12.85 11.01
C ALA A 223 0.24 -13.69 9.72
N TYR A 224 1.27 -13.62 8.88
CA TYR A 224 1.33 -14.38 7.61
C TYR A 224 1.76 -15.85 7.77
N LEU A 225 2.21 -16.25 8.95
CA LEU A 225 2.41 -17.67 9.28
C LEU A 225 1.06 -18.36 9.55
N ASP A 226 0.11 -17.67 10.20
CA ASP A 226 -1.18 -18.25 10.58
C ASP A 226 -2.19 -18.34 9.42
N SER A 227 -2.20 -17.38 8.49
CA SER A 227 -3.10 -17.43 7.31
C SER A 227 -2.77 -18.53 6.29
N ARG A 228 -1.63 -19.20 6.45
CA ARG A 228 -1.18 -20.32 5.61
C ARG A 228 -1.64 -21.68 6.13
N ARG A 229 -1.72 -21.86 7.45
CA ARG A 229 -2.24 -23.11 8.04
C ARG A 229 -3.70 -23.34 7.64
N GLY A 230 -4.49 -22.27 7.50
CA GLY A 230 -5.87 -22.35 7.00
C GLY A 230 -6.04 -22.48 5.47
N ARG A 231 -4.95 -22.64 4.70
CA ARG A 231 -4.99 -22.88 3.23
C ARG A 231 -4.50 -24.26 2.82
N SER A 232 -3.93 -25.03 3.75
CA SER A 232 -3.52 -26.42 3.55
C SER A 232 -4.61 -27.42 3.93
N ASP A 233 -5.63 -26.96 4.68
CA ASP A 233 -6.83 -27.71 5.03
C ASP A 233 -8.04 -27.10 4.31
N THR A 234 -8.13 -27.32 2.99
CA THR A 234 -9.39 -27.44 2.26
C THR A 234 -9.14 -28.16 0.95
#